data_AF-A0A7X6APE4-F1
#
_entry.id   AF-A0A7X6APE4-F1
#
_cell.length_a   1.000
_cell.length_b   1.000
_cell.length_c   1.000
_cell.angle_alpha   90.00
_cell.angle_beta   90.00
_cell.angle_gamma   90.00
#
_symmetry.space_group_name_H-M   'P 1'
#
loop_
_entity.id
_entity.type
_entity.pdbx_description
1 polymer ?
#
loop_
_entity_poly.entity_id
_entity_poly.type
_entity_poly.pdbx_seq_one_letter_code
_entity_poly.pdbx_strand_id
1 'polypeptide(L)'
;LGVTTFLVLAGALATGRIGGEIVETGRFDVRRYAAGRARRLLPALIVYVAVVLIWTWMAHPHLFRSLTGDAAAALLYVTPWREMNSPTGYAAAFDAGPAPLLHTWSLGVEEVAWIVTGVAIALTRRPAAAAVATLAIGAVGYG
;
A
#
# COMPACT_ATOMS: atom_id res chain seq x y z
N LEU A 1 -13.15 11.12 0.93
CA LEU A 1 -12.79 11.48 2.32
C LEU A 1 -12.34 10.29 3.19
N GLY A 2 -12.86 9.06 2.99
CA GLY A 2 -12.44 7.89 3.79
C GLY A 2 -10.96 7.47 3.62
N VAL A 3 -10.43 7.49 2.39
CA VAL A 3 -9.04 7.07 2.10
C VAL A 3 -8.02 8.00 2.77
N THR A 4 -8.23 9.32 2.70
CA THR A 4 -7.36 10.30 3.35
C THR A 4 -7.29 10.12 4.86
N THR A 5 -8.43 9.90 5.52
CA THR A 5 -8.45 9.65 6.98
C THR A 5 -7.79 8.32 7.34
N PHE A 6 -8.01 7.27 6.54
CA PHE A 6 -7.35 5.98 6.71
C PHE A 6 -5.83 6.10 6.62
N LEU A 7 -5.33 6.80 5.59
CA LEU A 7 -3.89 7.04 5.38
C LEU A 7 -3.27 7.84 6.52
N VAL A 8 -3.97 8.84 7.06
CA VAL A 8 -3.48 9.63 8.21
C VAL A 8 -3.40 8.80 9.49
N LEU A 9 -4.41 7.97 9.78
CA LEU A 9 -4.43 7.12 10.97
C LEU A 9 -3.39 5.99 10.88
N ALA A 10 -3.30 5.32 9.74
CA ALA A 10 -2.23 4.39 9.42
C ALA A 10 -0.86 5.06 9.57
N GLY A 11 -0.80 6.31 9.10
CA GLY A 11 0.26 7.30 9.28
C GLY A 11 0.83 7.37 10.70
N ALA A 12 -0.04 7.81 11.60
CA ALA A 12 0.29 8.01 13.00
C ALA A 12 0.68 6.69 13.70
N LEU A 13 -0.01 5.59 13.40
CA LEU A 13 0.23 4.30 14.05
C LEU A 13 1.59 3.70 13.68
N ALA A 14 1.97 3.75 12.40
CA ALA A 14 3.26 3.25 11.96
C ALA A 14 4.41 4.13 12.48
N THR A 15 4.24 5.45 12.46
CA THR A 15 5.22 6.39 13.03
C THR A 15 5.46 6.11 14.52
N GLY A 16 4.41 5.82 15.29
CA GLY A 16 4.53 5.42 16.69
C GLY A 16 5.33 4.13 16.89
N ARG A 17 5.12 3.11 16.05
CA ARG A 17 5.89 1.86 16.10
C ARG A 17 7.37 2.05 15.75
N ILE A 18 7.64 2.80 14.67
CA ILE A 18 9.01 3.11 14.23
C ILE A 18 9.74 3.89 15.33
N GLY A 19 9.09 4.90 15.90
CA GLY A 19 9.63 5.68 17.02
C GLY A 19 9.94 4.82 18.25
N GLY A 20 9.03 3.92 18.62
CA GLY A 20 9.25 2.98 19.73
C GLY A 20 10.46 2.07 19.51
N GLU A 21 10.58 1.46 18.32
CA GLU A 21 11.70 0.55 18.01
C GLU A 21 13.07 1.28 18.02
N ILE A 22 13.11 2.52 17.53
CA ILE A 22 14.32 3.35 17.57
C ILE A 22 14.69 3.73 19.01
N VAL A 23 13.71 4.06 19.85
CA VAL A 23 13.96 4.38 21.26
C VAL A 23 14.50 3.15 22.01
N GLU A 24 13.96 1.97 21.75
CA GLU A 24 14.38 0.73 22.43
C GLU A 24 15.72 0.18 21.92
N THR A 25 15.96 0.22 20.60
CA THR A 25 17.09 -0.51 19.98
C THR A 25 18.13 0.40 19.32
N GLY A 26 17.87 1.70 19.24
CA GLY A 26 18.73 2.68 18.59
C GLY A 26 18.78 2.60 17.06
N ARG A 27 18.01 1.68 16.45
CA ARG A 27 17.98 1.44 15.00
C ARG A 27 16.58 1.01 14.55
N PHE A 28 16.29 1.15 13.27
CA PHE A 28 15.05 0.66 12.68
C PHE A 28 15.36 -0.42 11.64
N ASP A 29 14.81 -1.62 11.82
CA ASP A 29 14.94 -2.70 10.85
C ASP A 29 13.74 -2.71 9.90
N VAL A 30 13.89 -2.01 8.77
CA VAL A 30 12.89 -1.93 7.71
C VAL A 30 12.48 -3.31 7.21
N ARG A 31 13.42 -4.26 7.10
CA ARG A 31 13.14 -5.60 6.60
C ARG A 31 12.29 -6.39 7.59
N ARG A 32 12.60 -6.30 8.88
CA ARG A 32 11.83 -6.96 9.94
C ARG A 32 10.41 -6.39 10.02
N TYR A 33 10.27 -5.07 9.91
CA TYR A 33 8.97 -4.40 9.86
C TYR A 33 8.14 -4.87 8.66
N ALA A 34 8.70 -4.77 7.45
CA ALA A 34 8.01 -5.16 6.21
C ALA A 34 7.66 -6.65 6.20
N ALA A 35 8.57 -7.53 6.64
CA ALA A 35 8.30 -8.98 6.71
C ALA A 35 7.22 -9.31 7.75
N GLY A 36 7.21 -8.63 8.90
CA GLY A 36 6.18 -8.82 9.92
C GLY A 36 4.80 -8.39 9.43
N ARG A 37 4.75 -7.29 8.66
CA ARG A 37 3.53 -6.77 8.06
C ARG A 37 3.02 -7.65 6.93
N ALA A 38 3.91 -8.06 6.02
CA ALA A 38 3.60 -8.99 4.93
C ALA A 38 3.06 -10.32 5.46
N ARG A 39 3.66 -10.94 6.50
CA ARG A 39 3.15 -12.19 7.09
C ARG A 39 1.75 -12.06 7.70
N ARG A 40 1.35 -10.86 8.14
CA ARG A 40 0.02 -10.60 8.71
C ARG A 40 -1.01 -10.29 7.63
N LEU A 41 -0.63 -9.61 6.56
CA LEU A 41 -1.55 -9.11 5.52
C LEU A 41 -1.64 -10.02 4.28
N LEU A 42 -0.55 -10.67 3.88
CA LEU A 42 -0.52 -11.58 2.72
C LEU A 42 -1.55 -12.71 2.80
N PRO A 43 -1.76 -13.41 3.95
CA PRO A 43 -2.73 -14.51 3.99
C PRO A 43 -4.15 -14.04 3.65
N ALA A 44 -4.56 -12.90 4.21
CA ALA A 44 -5.87 -12.31 3.92
C ALA A 44 -5.96 -11.83 2.47
N LEU A 45 -4.87 -11.24 1.95
CA LEU A 45 -4.81 -10.77 0.57
C LEU A 45 -4.88 -11.93 -0.45
N ILE A 46 -4.22 -13.05 -0.18
CA ILE A 46 -4.26 -14.25 -1.02
C ILE A 46 -5.69 -14.80 -1.08
N VAL A 47 -6.36 -14.91 0.09
CA VAL A 47 -7.76 -15.36 0.14
C VAL A 47 -8.66 -14.41 -0.64
N TYR A 48 -8.49 -13.10 -0.45
CA TYR A 48 -9.26 -12.09 -1.16
C TYR A 48 -9.09 -12.20 -2.69
N VAL A 49 -7.84 -12.25 -3.16
CA VAL A 49 -7.52 -12.40 -4.59
C VAL A 49 -8.10 -13.71 -5.15
N ALA A 50 -7.99 -14.82 -4.42
CA ALA A 50 -8.55 -16.10 -4.84
C ALA A 50 -10.08 -16.05 -4.99
N VAL A 51 -10.78 -15.46 -4.01
CA VAL A 51 -12.23 -15.28 -4.05
C VAL A 51 -12.65 -14.41 -5.24
N VAL A 52 -11.95 -13.29 -5.47
CA VAL A 52 -12.23 -12.40 -6.61
C VAL A 52 -12.01 -13.11 -7.94
N LEU A 53 -10.92 -13.88 -8.08
CA LEU A 53 -10.64 -14.64 -9.30
C LEU A 53 -11.67 -15.73 -9.56
N ILE A 54 -12.07 -16.50 -8.53
CA ILE A 54 -13.11 -17.54 -8.64
C ILE A 54 -14.44 -16.91 -9.04
N TRP A 55 -14.85 -15.85 -8.36
CA TRP A 55 -16.10 -15.16 -8.65
C TRP A 55 -16.11 -14.59 -10.08
N THR A 56 -15.01 -13.97 -10.52
CA THR A 56 -14.88 -13.44 -11.88
C THR A 56 -14.92 -14.55 -12.91
N TRP A 57 -14.24 -15.67 -12.66
CA TRP A 57 -14.24 -16.81 -13.57
C TRP A 57 -15.65 -17.38 -13.77
N MET A 58 -16.45 -17.44 -12.70
CA MET A 58 -17.83 -17.93 -12.74
C MET A 58 -18.81 -16.94 -13.37
N ALA A 59 -18.72 -15.66 -13.03
CA ALA A 59 -19.72 -14.65 -13.42
C ALA A 59 -19.37 -13.92 -14.71
N HIS A 60 -18.09 -13.64 -14.97
CA HIS A 60 -17.61 -12.78 -16.06
C HIS A 60 -16.29 -13.30 -16.66
N PRO A 61 -16.28 -14.47 -17.30
CA PRO A 61 -15.05 -15.13 -17.76
C PRO A 61 -14.25 -14.30 -18.79
N HIS A 62 -14.89 -13.40 -19.54
CA HIS A 62 -14.22 -12.48 -20.45
C HIS A 62 -13.34 -11.44 -19.74
N LEU A 63 -13.62 -11.12 -18.47
CA LEU A 63 -12.82 -10.21 -17.63
C LEU A 63 -11.70 -10.92 -16.88
N PHE A 64 -11.68 -12.26 -16.86
CA PHE A 64 -10.72 -13.04 -16.09
C PHE A 64 -9.27 -12.74 -16.52
N ARG A 65 -9.01 -12.69 -17.83
CA ARG A 65 -7.65 -12.46 -18.36
C ARG A 65 -7.11 -11.07 -18.00
N SER A 66 -7.95 -10.03 -18.04
CA SER A 66 -7.56 -8.70 -17.56
C SER A 66 -7.27 -8.70 -16.06
N LEU A 67 -8.09 -9.38 -15.26
CA LEU A 67 -7.97 -9.43 -13.80
C LEU A 67 -6.75 -10.20 -13.27
N THR A 68 -6.19 -11.14 -14.04
CA THR A 68 -4.97 -11.84 -13.62
C THR A 68 -3.76 -10.91 -13.43
N GLY A 69 -3.66 -9.85 -14.26
CA GLY A 69 -2.61 -8.84 -14.11
C GLY A 69 -2.81 -7.97 -12.87
N ASP A 70 -4.06 -7.63 -12.55
CA ASP A 70 -4.44 -6.90 -11.34
C ASP A 70 -4.15 -7.73 -10.08
N ALA A 71 -4.44 -9.04 -10.14
CA ALA A 71 -4.19 -9.99 -9.06
C ALA A 71 -2.69 -10.12 -8.76
N ALA A 72 -1.85 -10.22 -9.80
CA ALA A 72 -0.40 -10.24 -9.64
C ALA A 72 0.12 -8.93 -9.03
N ALA A 73 -0.38 -7.78 -9.50
CA ALA A 73 0.02 -6.49 -8.97
C ALA A 73 -0.39 -6.30 -7.50
N ALA A 74 -1.60 -6.77 -7.13
CA ALA A 74 -2.08 -6.79 -5.76
C ALA A 74 -1.17 -7.62 -4.85
N LEU A 75 -0.88 -8.87 -5.22
CA LEU A 75 -0.06 -9.78 -4.41
C LEU A 75 1.39 -9.28 -4.23
N LEU A 76 1.90 -8.55 -5.23
CA LEU A 76 3.23 -7.96 -5.20
C LEU A 76 3.25 -6.56 -4.56
N TYR A 77 2.11 -6.04 -4.09
CA TYR A 77 1.97 -4.66 -3.58
C TYR A 77 2.39 -3.57 -4.59
N VAL A 78 2.34 -3.86 -5.90
CA VAL A 78 2.70 -2.93 -6.97
C VAL A 78 1.49 -2.36 -7.71
N THR A 79 0.28 -2.56 -7.18
CA THR A 79 -0.96 -1.91 -7.67
C THR A 79 -0.79 -0.41 -7.90
N PRO A 80 -0.10 0.38 -7.05
CA PRO A 80 0.09 1.81 -7.29
C PRO A 80 0.78 2.13 -8.61
N TRP A 81 1.85 1.39 -8.93
CA TRP A 81 2.62 1.57 -10.15
C TRP A 81 1.83 1.13 -11.38
N ARG A 82 1.02 0.09 -11.26
CA ARG A 82 0.18 -0.38 -12.37
C ARG A 82 -0.91 0.63 -12.70
N GLU A 83 -1.59 1.18 -11.69
CA GLU A 83 -2.62 2.20 -11.90
C GLU A 83 -2.06 3.54 -12.39
N MET A 84 -0.83 3.90 -12.00
CA MET A 84 -0.16 5.09 -12.51
C MET A 84 0.15 4.99 -14.02
N ASN A 85 0.24 3.77 -14.55
CA ASN A 85 0.42 3.49 -15.99
C ASN A 85 -0.91 3.18 -16.71
N SER A 86 -2.04 3.14 -15.99
CA SER A 86 -3.36 2.92 -16.59
C SER A 86 -3.90 4.22 -17.20
N PRO A 87 -4.43 4.20 -18.45
CA PRO A 87 -4.87 5.40 -19.15
C PRO A 87 -6.05 6.13 -18.47
N THR A 88 -6.80 5.45 -17.61
CA THR A 88 -7.92 6.00 -16.84
C THR A 88 -7.49 6.63 -15.51
N GLY A 89 -6.32 6.28 -14.99
CA GLY A 89 -5.87 6.67 -13.64
C GLY A 89 -6.74 6.11 -12.51
N TYR A 90 -6.23 6.19 -11.27
CA TYR A 90 -6.88 5.67 -10.06
C TYR A 90 -8.29 6.25 -9.82
N ALA A 91 -8.47 7.56 -10.06
CA ALA A 91 -9.73 8.25 -9.83
C ALA A 91 -10.83 7.79 -10.79
N ALA A 92 -10.55 7.65 -12.10
CA ALA A 92 -11.56 7.19 -13.03
C ALA A 92 -11.78 5.67 -12.96
N ALA A 93 -10.79 4.89 -12.52
CA ALA A 93 -10.96 3.46 -12.25
C ALA A 93 -11.96 3.19 -11.11
N PHE A 94 -12.05 4.09 -10.12
CA PHE A 94 -13.04 4.02 -9.03
C PHE A 94 -14.48 4.27 -9.52
N ASP A 95 -14.64 5.07 -10.57
CA ASP A 95 -15.94 5.41 -11.18
C ASP A 95 -16.35 4.48 -12.34
N ALA A 96 -15.40 3.78 -12.98
CA ALA A 96 -15.63 3.01 -14.20
C ALA A 96 -16.29 1.63 -14.00
N GLY A 97 -16.54 1.20 -12.75
CA GLY A 97 -17.23 -0.05 -12.43
C GLY A 97 -16.65 -0.77 -11.22
N PRO A 98 -17.17 -1.97 -10.88
CA PRO A 98 -16.65 -2.76 -9.77
C PRO A 98 -15.28 -3.32 -10.14
N ALA A 99 -14.22 -2.61 -9.79
CA ALA A 99 -12.84 -3.07 -9.88
C ALA A 99 -12.39 -3.50 -8.47
N PRO A 100 -12.57 -4.80 -8.10
CA PRO A 100 -12.46 -5.25 -6.72
C PRO A 100 -11.06 -4.99 -6.16
N LEU A 101 -10.04 -5.18 -7.00
CA LEU A 101 -8.64 -5.06 -6.59
C LEU A 101 -8.15 -3.62 -6.41
N LEU A 102 -8.94 -2.59 -6.75
CA LEU A 102 -8.57 -1.19 -6.54
C LEU A 102 -8.31 -0.85 -5.07
N HIS A 103 -8.96 -1.55 -4.12
CA HIS A 103 -8.71 -1.35 -2.70
C HIS A 103 -7.27 -1.72 -2.28
N THR A 104 -6.56 -2.52 -3.09
CA THR A 104 -5.15 -2.86 -2.83
C THR A 104 -4.19 -1.74 -3.20
N TRP A 105 -4.67 -0.72 -3.92
CA TRP A 105 -3.88 0.45 -4.26
C TRP A 105 -3.51 1.27 -3.03
N SER A 106 -4.46 1.57 -2.13
CA SER A 106 -4.17 2.30 -0.89
C SER A 106 -3.24 1.50 0.02
N LEU A 107 -3.39 0.17 0.03
CA LEU A 107 -2.51 -0.74 0.75
C LEU A 107 -1.07 -0.67 0.22
N GLY A 108 -0.89 -0.70 -1.11
CA GLY A 108 0.42 -0.59 -1.74
C GLY A 108 1.09 0.77 -1.52
N VAL A 109 0.32 1.86 -1.59
CA VAL A 109 0.82 3.22 -1.28
C VAL A 109 1.31 3.28 0.17
N GLU A 110 0.55 2.68 1.09
CA GLU A 110 0.90 2.63 2.50
C GLU A 110 2.24 1.88 2.73
N GLU A 111 2.42 0.69 2.12
CA GLU A 111 3.67 -0.07 2.25
C GLU A 111 4.88 0.73 1.72
N VAL A 112 4.75 1.40 0.57
CA VAL A 112 5.84 2.21 -0.01
C VAL A 112 6.18 3.39 0.90
N ALA A 113 5.19 4.11 1.43
CA ALA A 113 5.41 5.24 2.33
C ALA A 113 6.21 4.83 3.58
N TRP A 114 5.95 3.64 4.14
CA TRP A 114 6.68 3.16 5.32
C TRP A 114 8.08 2.69 5.02
N ILE A 115 8.30 2.01 3.90
CA ILE A 115 9.64 1.61 3.47
C ILE A 115 10.49 2.86 3.22
N VAL A 116 9.94 3.87 2.52
CA VAL A 116 10.63 5.14 2.27
C VAL A 116 10.94 5.87 3.58
N THR A 117 9.98 5.96 4.50
CA THR A 117 10.19 6.58 5.82
C THR A 117 11.28 5.84 6.61
N GLY A 118 11.25 4.51 6.62
CA GLY A 118 12.23 3.67 7.28
C GLY A 118 13.64 3.83 6.74
N VAL A 119 13.78 3.87 5.41
CA VAL A 119 15.05 4.13 4.73
C VAL A 119 15.54 5.55 5.03
N ALA A 120 14.67 6.55 4.96
CA ALA A 120 15.02 7.94 5.27
C ALA A 120 15.52 8.10 6.71
N ILE A 121 14.90 7.40 7.67
CA ILE A 121 15.35 7.38 9.06
C ILE A 121 16.67 6.63 9.21
N ALA A 122 16.86 5.50 8.54
CA ALA A 122 18.12 4.76 8.59
C ALA A 122 19.30 5.59 8.03
N LEU A 123 19.04 6.44 7.04
CA LEU A 123 20.03 7.30 6.39
C LEU A 123 20.24 8.65 7.09
N THR A 124 19.32 9.10 7.94
CA THR A 124 19.37 10.42 8.58
C THR A 124 19.40 10.36 10.10
N ARG A 125 20.19 11.23 10.74
CA ARG A 125 20.22 11.34 12.21
C ARG A 125 19.06 12.18 12.79
N ARG A 126 18.08 12.57 11.97
CA ARG A 126 16.94 13.44 12.36
C ARG A 126 15.59 12.81 11.95
N PRO A 127 15.15 11.76 12.66
CA PRO A 127 14.03 10.91 12.24
C PRO A 127 12.68 11.64 12.16
N ALA A 128 12.48 12.64 13.03
CA ALA A 128 11.25 13.44 13.04
C ALA A 128 11.07 14.29 11.76
N ALA A 129 12.16 14.83 11.21
CA ALA A 129 12.10 15.62 9.98
C ALA A 129 11.88 14.74 8.73
N ALA A 130 12.46 13.54 8.71
CA ALA A 130 12.29 12.57 7.63
C ALA A 130 10.85 12.03 7.56
N ALA A 131 10.23 11.75 8.71
CA ALA A 131 8.83 11.32 8.77
C ALA A 131 7.87 12.41 8.27
N VAL A 132 8.09 13.66 8.68
CA VAL A 132 7.26 14.81 8.23
C VAL A 132 7.43 15.09 6.74
N ALA A 133 8.66 15.02 6.21
CA ALA A 133 8.92 15.20 4.78
C ALA A 133 8.26 14.13 3.91
N THR A 134 8.25 12.87 4.37
CA THR A 134 7.61 11.76 3.62
C THR A 134 6.09 11.90 3.61
N LEU A 135 5.49 12.33 4.73
CA LEU A 135 4.06 12.66 4.80
C LEU A 135 3.69 13.84 3.89
N ALA A 136 4.56 14.85 3.77
CA ALA A 136 4.35 15.99 2.88
C ALA A 136 4.40 15.57 1.39
N ILE A 137 5.32 14.68 1.00
CA ILE A 137 5.40 14.15 -0.37
C ILE A 137 4.14 13.35 -0.73
N GLY A 138 3.61 12.57 0.23
CA GLY A 138 2.34 11.85 0.06
C GLY A 138 1.12 12.76 -0.10
N ALA A 139 1.14 13.98 0.47
CA ALA A 139 0.08 14.96 0.33
C ALA A 139 0.14 15.76 -1.00
N VAL A 140 1.35 16.01 -1.51
CA VAL A 140 1.56 16.77 -2.76
C VAL A 140 1.20 15.97 -4.01
N GLY A 141 1.23 14.63 -3.96
CA GLY A 141 0.85 13.77 -5.09
C GLY A 141 -0.65 13.68 -5.40
N TYR A 142 -1.52 14.30 -4.59
CA TYR A 142 -2.98 14.30 -4.73
C TYR A 142 -3.58 15.69 -5.06
N GLY A 143 -2.73 16.69 -5.31
CA GLY A 143 -3.13 18.04 -5.71
C GLY A 143 -3.33 18.19 -7.21
#